data_AF-A0A239ZDT7-F1
#
_entry.id   AF-A0A239ZDT7-F1
#
_cell.length_a   1.000
_cell.length_b   1.000
_cell.length_c   1.000
_cell.angle_alpha   90.00
_cell.angle_beta   90.00
_cell.angle_gamma   90.00
#
_symmetry.space_group_name_H-M   'P 1'
#
loop_
_entity.id
_entity.type
_entity.pdbx_description
1 polymer ?
#
loop_
_entity_poly.entity_id
_entity_poly.type
_entity_poly.pdbx_seq_one_letter_code
_entity_poly.pdbx_strand_id
1 'polypeptide(L)' 'MKKKVSFVVCNKSLKALKIKGKELIDGVVIVDSGVGELVKKQIDGWAYIKP' A
#
# COMPACT_ATOMS: atom_id res chain seq x y z
N MET A 1 -16.18 12.94 -8.79
CA MET A 1 -15.27 12.10 -9.57
C MET A 1 -14.51 11.16 -8.64
N LYS A 2 -14.95 9.90 -8.46
CA LYS A 2 -14.17 8.90 -7.71
C LYS A 2 -13.05 8.40 -8.62
N LYS A 3 -11.82 8.89 -8.44
CA LYS A 3 -10.66 8.35 -9.16
C LYS A 3 -10.49 6.89 -8.72
N LYS A 4 -10.37 5.95 -9.67
CA LYS A 4 -10.14 4.50 -9.43
C LYS A 4 -8.69 4.24 -8.97
N VAL A 5 -8.26 4.94 -7.93
CA VAL A 5 -6.92 4.82 -7.34
C VAL A 5 -7.04 4.13 -6.00
N SER A 6 -6.36 3.00 -5.84
CA SER A 6 -6.27 2.29 -4.57
C SER A 6 -5.00 2.70 -3.84
N PHE A 7 -5.16 3.26 -2.64
CA PHE A 7 -4.03 3.54 -1.76
C PHE A 7 -3.75 2.32 -0.88
N VAL A 8 -2.49 1.90 -0.84
CA VAL A 8 -2.08 0.69 -0.14
C VAL A 8 -0.96 1.02 0.84
N VAL A 9 -1.05 0.49 2.06
CA VAL A 9 -0.13 0.81 3.17
C VAL A 9 0.55 -0.45 3.69
N CYS A 10 1.86 -0.36 3.94
CA CYS A 10 2.69 -1.47 4.42
C CYS A 10 2.50 -1.71 5.94
N ASN A 11 1.99 -2.88 6.32
CA ASN A 11 1.78 -3.29 7.71
C ASN A 11 3.09 -3.31 8.51
N LYS A 12 4.18 -3.80 7.93
CA LYS A 12 5.51 -3.79 8.58
C LYS A 12 5.96 -2.37 8.93
N SER A 13 5.72 -1.41 8.04
CA SER A 13 6.05 0.01 8.28
C SER A 13 5.16 0.61 9.37
N LEU A 14 3.85 0.30 9.38
CA LEU A 14 2.94 0.73 10.44
C LEU A 14 3.39 0.24 11.81
N LYS A 15 3.76 -1.04 11.93
CA LYS A 15 4.29 -1.63 13.16
C LYS A 15 5.59 -0.95 13.61
N ALA A 16 6.51 -0.69 12.68
CA ALA A 16 7.78 0.00 12.98
C ALA A 16 7.55 1.44 13.47
N LEU A 17 6.57 2.14 12.89
CA LEU A 17 6.19 3.50 13.27
C LEU A 17 5.19 3.57 14.43
N LYS A 18 4.75 2.42 14.97
CA LYS A 18 3.71 2.30 16.01
C LYS A 18 2.38 2.99 15.66
N ILE A 19 2.06 3.09 14.36
CA ILE A 19 0.81 3.68 13.86
C ILE A 19 -0.26 2.58 13.81
N LYS A 20 -1.42 2.84 14.39
CA LYS A 20 -2.58 1.95 14.34
C LYS A 20 -3.39 2.22 13.07
N GLY A 21 -4.03 1.19 12.53
CA GLY A 21 -4.88 1.31 11.33
C GLY A 21 -6.01 2.33 11.47
N LYS A 22 -6.49 2.60 12.69
CA LYS A 22 -7.52 3.63 12.98
C LYS A 22 -7.03 5.07 12.81
N GLU A 23 -5.72 5.28 12.78
CA GLU A 23 -5.10 6.59 12.58
C GLU A 23 -4.91 6.90 11.09
N LEU A 24 -5.20 5.92 10.20
CA LEU A 24 -5.12 6.09 8.77
C LEU A 24 -6.42 6.69 8.22
N ILE A 25 -6.30 7.39 7.09
CA ILE A 25 -7.45 7.87 6.33
C ILE A 25 -8.30 6.69 5.85
N ASP A 26 -9.62 6.86 5.83
CA ASP A 26 -10.55 5.85 5.34
C ASP A 26 -10.27 5.48 3.86
N GLY A 27 -10.50 4.20 3.54
CA GLY A 27 -10.38 3.68 2.18
C GLY A 27 -8.99 3.21 1.78
N VAL A 28 -8.02 3.21 2.72
CA VAL A 28 -6.72 2.56 2.49
C VAL A 28 -6.79 1.05 2.68
N VAL A 29 -6.00 0.32 1.90
CA VAL A 29 -5.84 -1.13 2.06
C VAL A 29 -4.51 -1.41 2.74
N ILE A 30 -4.51 -2.18 3.82
CA ILE A 30 -3.27 -2.60 4.49
C ILE A 30 -2.80 -3.92 3.87
N VAL A 31 -1.54 -3.97 3.43
CA VAL A 31 -0.87 -5.18 2.93
C VAL A 31 0.28 -5.59 3.85
N ASP A 32 0.67 -6.85 3.83
CA ASP A 32 1.74 -7.36 4.69
C ASP A 32 3.09 -6.67 4.45
N SER A 33 3.43 -6.41 3.19
CA SER A 33 4.67 -5.76 2.79
C SER A 33 4.45 -4.89 1.57
N GLY A 34 4.78 -3.60 1.67
CA GLY A 34 4.69 -2.67 0.53
C GLY A 34 5.60 -3.07 -0.63
N VAL A 35 6.85 -3.46 -0.33
CA VAL A 35 7.78 -3.98 -1.34
C VAL A 35 7.33 -5.32 -1.92
N GLY A 36 6.75 -6.22 -1.10
CA GLY A 36 6.20 -7.49 -1.59
C GLY A 36 5.03 -7.28 -2.56
N GLU A 37 4.12 -6.36 -2.23
CA GLU A 37 2.99 -5.99 -3.09
C GLU A 37 3.48 -5.35 -4.40
N LEU A 38 4.49 -4.48 -4.36
CA LEU A 38 5.11 -3.89 -5.55
C LEU A 38 5.72 -4.95 -6.47
N VAL A 39 6.45 -5.92 -5.92
CA VAL A 39 7.06 -7.01 -6.70
C VAL A 39 5.97 -7.88 -7.32
N LYS A 40 4.94 -8.25 -6.54
CA LYS A 40 3.81 -9.05 -7.04
C LYS A 40 3.12 -8.35 -8.22
N LYS A 41 2.81 -7.06 -8.09
CA LYS A 41 2.19 -6.29 -9.18
C LYS A 41 3.07 -6.23 -10.42
N GLN A 42 4.38 -6.03 -10.27
CA GLN A 42 5.30 -6.05 -11.41
C GLN A 42 5.32 -7.42 -12.10
N ILE A 43 5.29 -8.52 -11.34
CA ILE A 43 5.16 -9.89 -11.90
C ILE A 43 3.81 -10.06 -12.63
N ASP A 44 2.74 -9.49 -12.09
CA ASP A 44 1.40 -9.46 -12.72
C ASP A 44 1.34 -8.52 -13.94
N GLY A 45 2.47 -7.95 -14.38
CA GLY A 45 2.57 -7.12 -15.59
C GLY A 45 2.31 -5.63 -15.38
N TRP A 46 2.28 -5.15 -14.13
CA TRP A 46 2.09 -3.73 -13.85
C TRP A 46 3.38 -2.95 -14.06
N ALA A 47 3.25 -1.76 -14.67
CA ALA A 47 4.35 -0.81 -14.73
C ALA A 47 4.69 -0.27 -13.33
N TYR A 48 5.98 -0.23 -13.00
CA TYR A 48 6.48 0.40 -11.79
C TYR A 48 6.98 1.81 -12.10
N ILE A 49 6.44 2.78 -11.38
CA ILE A 49 6.82 4.18 -11.50
C ILE A 49 7.36 4.62 -10.13
N LYS A 50 8.63 5.05 -10.11
CA LYS A 50 9.23 5.75 -8.98
C LYS A 50 9.34 7.23 -9.39
N PRO A 51 8.53 8.12 -8.80
CA PRO A 51 8.58 9.56 -9.08
C PRO A 51 9.96 10.18 -8.81
#